data_AF-A0A3L6LVF8-F1
#
_entry.id   AF-A0A3L6LVF8-F1
#
_cell.length_a   1.000
_cell.length_b   1.000
_cell.length_c   1.000
_cell.angle_alpha   90.00
_cell.angle_beta   90.00
_cell.angle_gamma   90.00
#
_symmetry.space_group_name_H-M   'P 1'
#
loop_
_entity.id
_entity.type
_entity.pdbx_description
1 polymer ?
#
loop_
_entity_poly.entity_id
_entity_poly.type
_entity_poly.pdbx_seq_one_letter_code
_entity_poly.pdbx_strand_id
1 'polypeptide(L)'
;MAKTILAVDDSASIRQMVSFTLKSAGYDVVEAVDGMDGLDKAKAKSINLILTDQNMPRMDGLTLIKSLRGIPQYASTPILMLTTESSDAMKMQGRAAGATGWLVKPFDPQKLIEVVRKVIG
;
A
#
# COMPACT_ATOMS: atom_id res chain seq x y z
N MET A 1 -5.68 -17.02 10.62
CA MET A 1 -5.56 -16.87 9.15
C MET A 1 -4.46 -15.86 8.88
N ALA A 2 -3.63 -16.08 7.86
CA ALA A 2 -2.63 -15.09 7.45
C ALA A 2 -3.35 -13.81 7.01
N LYS A 3 -2.81 -12.65 7.37
CA LYS A 3 -3.38 -11.36 6.95
C LYS A 3 -2.97 -11.11 5.50
N THR A 4 -3.92 -10.67 4.69
CA THR A 4 -3.69 -10.38 3.27
C THR A 4 -3.31 -8.92 3.07
N ILE A 5 -2.19 -8.69 2.38
CA ILE A 5 -1.64 -7.38 2.06
C ILE A 5 -1.71 -7.17 0.55
N LEU A 6 -2.25 -6.05 0.11
CA LEU A 6 -2.22 -5.64 -1.29
C LEU A 6 -1.01 -4.73 -1.52
N ALA A 7 -0.08 -5.14 -2.38
CA ALA A 7 1.07 -4.35 -2.80
C ALA A 7 0.85 -3.81 -4.21
N VAL A 8 0.68 -2.50 -4.33
CA VAL A 8 0.42 -1.76 -5.56
C VAL A 8 1.64 -0.90 -5.88
N ASP A 9 2.29 -1.18 -7.00
CA ASP A 9 3.47 -0.43 -7.47
C ASP A 9 3.59 -0.66 -8.97
N ASP A 10 4.09 0.29 -9.76
CA ASP A 10 4.27 0.12 -11.21
C ASP A 10 5.57 -0.62 -11.56
N SER A 11 6.56 -0.54 -10.67
CA SER A 11 7.83 -1.25 -10.79
C SER A 11 7.71 -2.71 -10.39
N ALA A 12 7.93 -3.61 -11.35
CA ALA A 12 7.93 -5.05 -11.12
C ALA A 12 8.96 -5.47 -10.05
N SER A 13 10.14 -4.83 -10.03
CA SER A 13 11.19 -5.11 -9.07
C SER A 13 10.78 -4.77 -7.64
N ILE A 14 10.12 -3.62 -7.43
CA ILE A 14 9.64 -3.23 -6.10
C ILE A 14 8.50 -4.14 -5.66
N ARG A 15 7.53 -4.45 -6.54
CA ARG A 15 6.45 -5.40 -6.23
C ARG A 15 6.99 -6.75 -5.78
N GLN A 16 7.96 -7.31 -6.52
CA GLN A 16 8.56 -8.60 -6.19
C GLN A 16 9.31 -8.57 -4.87
N MET A 17 10.11 -7.52 -4.62
CA MET A 17 10.83 -7.36 -3.36
C MET A 17 9.87 -7.26 -2.17
N VAL A 18 8.82 -6.43 -2.26
CA VAL A 18 7.81 -6.26 -1.22
C VAL A 18 7.07 -7.57 -0.96
N SER A 19 6.61 -8.22 -2.03
CA SER A 19 5.90 -9.50 -1.97
C SER A 19 6.73 -10.59 -1.32
N PHE A 20 7.99 -10.74 -1.75
CA PHE A 20 8.90 -11.72 -1.18
C PHE A 20 9.17 -11.48 0.30
N THR A 21 9.41 -10.22 0.68
CA THR A 21 9.68 -9.80 2.07
C THR A 21 8.50 -10.13 2.99
N LEU A 22 7.28 -9.76 2.57
CA LEU A 22 6.08 -9.94 3.38
C LEU A 22 5.63 -11.40 3.43
N LYS A 23 5.74 -12.15 2.32
CA LYS A 23 5.50 -13.60 2.31
C LYS A 23 6.45 -14.33 3.24
N SER A 24 7.73 -13.94 3.25
CA SER A 24 8.74 -14.49 4.18
C SER A 24 8.41 -14.19 5.65
N ALA A 25 7.68 -13.10 5.91
CA ALA A 25 7.18 -12.75 7.24
C ALA A 25 5.85 -13.44 7.63
N GLY A 26 5.29 -14.29 6.75
CA GLY A 26 4.07 -15.07 7.01
C GLY A 26 2.75 -14.39 6.59
N TYR A 27 2.82 -13.35 5.74
CA TYR A 27 1.64 -12.68 5.20
C TYR A 27 1.29 -13.19 3.81
N ASP A 28 0.00 -13.14 3.46
CA ASP A 28 -0.44 -13.32 2.08
C ASP A 28 -0.27 -11.99 1.34
N VAL A 29 0.27 -12.03 0.13
CA VAL A 29 0.45 -10.82 -0.68
C VAL A 29 -0.27 -10.94 -2.00
N VAL A 30 -1.11 -9.95 -2.29
CA VAL A 30 -1.72 -9.70 -3.58
C VAL A 30 -0.95 -8.58 -4.24
N GLU A 31 -0.42 -8.81 -5.44
CA GLU A 31 0.31 -7.80 -6.20
C GLU A 31 -0.63 -7.10 -7.18
N ALA A 32 -0.45 -5.80 -7.38
CA ALA A 32 -1.14 -5.03 -8.40
C ALA A 32 -0.19 -4.08 -9.13
N VAL A 33 -0.37 -3.96 -10.45
CA VAL A 33 0.58 -3.25 -11.32
C VAL A 33 0.34 -1.75 -11.40
N ASP A 34 -0.80 -1.26 -10.92
CA ASP A 34 -1.14 0.16 -10.78
C ASP A 34 -2.37 0.34 -9.89
N GLY A 35 -2.77 1.60 -9.67
CA GLY A 35 -3.91 1.94 -8.83
C GLY A 35 -5.24 1.34 -9.28
N MET A 36 -5.49 1.20 -10.58
CA MET A 36 -6.75 0.65 -11.08
C MET A 36 -6.83 -0.87 -10.80
N ASP A 37 -5.77 -1.60 -11.14
CA ASP A 37 -5.65 -3.03 -10.84
C ASP A 37 -5.69 -3.28 -9.31
N GLY A 38 -5.09 -2.39 -8.53
CA GLY A 38 -5.15 -2.41 -7.07
C GLY A 38 -6.58 -2.24 -6.55
N LEU A 39 -7.33 -1.28 -7.09
CA LEU A 39 -8.72 -1.03 -6.71
C LEU A 39 -9.63 -2.22 -7.02
N ASP A 40 -9.48 -2.82 -8.21
CA ASP A 40 -10.29 -3.97 -8.62
C ASP A 40 -9.99 -5.20 -7.77
N LYS A 41 -8.70 -5.45 -7.46
CA LYS A 41 -8.29 -6.53 -6.55
C LYS A 41 -8.76 -6.31 -5.12
N ALA A 42 -8.75 -5.06 -4.64
CA ALA A 42 -9.31 -4.72 -3.34
C ALA A 42 -10.82 -4.95 -3.31
N LYS A 43 -11.57 -4.68 -4.38
CA LYS A 43 -13.00 -4.99 -4.44
C LYS A 43 -13.28 -6.50 -4.45
N ALA A 44 -12.40 -7.29 -5.05
CA ALA A 44 -12.60 -8.73 -5.23
C ALA A 44 -12.20 -9.58 -4.01
N LYS A 45 -11.32 -9.08 -3.14
CA LYS A 45 -10.75 -9.83 -2.00
C LYS A 45 -10.79 -8.99 -0.73
N SER A 46 -10.86 -9.62 0.44
CA SER A 46 -10.71 -8.90 1.70
C SER A 46 -9.23 -8.61 1.98
N ILE A 47 -8.86 -7.33 1.94
CA ILE A 47 -7.48 -6.89 2.19
C ILE A 47 -7.36 -6.27 3.59
N ASN A 48 -6.35 -6.67 4.35
CA ASN A 48 -6.09 -6.17 5.69
C ASN A 48 -5.13 -4.97 5.73
N LEU A 49 -4.30 -4.79 4.70
CA LEU A 49 -3.40 -3.66 4.56
C LEU A 49 -3.13 -3.41 3.09
N ILE A 50 -3.05 -2.13 2.72
CA ILE A 50 -2.74 -1.73 1.35
C ILE A 50 -1.43 -0.95 1.37
N LEU A 51 -0.47 -1.40 0.56
CA LEU A 51 0.75 -0.68 0.24
C LEU A 51 0.59 -0.13 -1.16
N THR A 52 0.69 1.18 -1.35
CA THR A 52 0.56 1.79 -2.68
C THR A 52 1.72 2.71 -2.96
N ASP A 53 2.28 2.64 -4.15
CA ASP A 53 3.16 3.69 -4.63
C ASP A 53 2.37 4.99 -4.90
N GLN A 54 3.04 6.12 -4.84
CA GLN A 54 2.46 7.41 -5.18
C GLN A 54 2.38 7.62 -6.70
N ASN A 55 3.48 7.37 -7.41
CA ASN A 55 3.66 7.70 -8.82
C ASN A 55 3.40 6.45 -9.66
N MET A 56 2.15 6.27 -10.09
CA MET A 56 1.76 5.15 -10.94
C MET A 56 1.06 5.65 -12.21
N PRO A 57 1.21 4.94 -13.34
CA PRO A 57 0.44 5.22 -14.54
C PRO A 57 -1.04 4.89 -14.33
N ARG A 58 -1.93 5.54 -15.10
CA ARG A 58 -3.40 5.41 -15.07
C ARG A 58 -4.09 5.97 -13.82
N MET A 59 -3.71 5.51 -12.64
CA MET A 59 -4.26 5.96 -11.36
C MET A 59 -3.15 6.06 -10.32
N ASP A 60 -2.97 7.26 -9.78
CA ASP A 60 -1.99 7.53 -8.73
C ASP A 60 -2.42 6.95 -7.36
N GLY A 61 -1.46 6.84 -6.44
CA GLY A 61 -1.71 6.30 -5.10
C GLY A 61 -2.70 7.13 -4.28
N LEU A 62 -2.74 8.45 -4.49
CA LEU A 62 -3.65 9.36 -3.77
C LEU A 62 -5.11 9.13 -4.19
N THR A 63 -5.35 8.97 -5.49
CA THR A 63 -6.66 8.69 -6.08
C THR A 63 -7.12 7.30 -5.70
N LEU A 64 -6.22 6.32 -5.67
CA LEU A 64 -6.49 4.98 -5.15
C LEU A 64 -6.96 5.06 -3.69
N ILE A 65 -6.23 5.76 -2.82
CA ILE A 65 -6.59 5.91 -1.40
C ILE A 65 -7.97 6.54 -1.27
N LYS A 66 -8.25 7.65 -1.96
CA LYS A 66 -9.56 8.31 -1.91
C LYS A 66 -10.68 7.37 -2.36
N SER A 67 -10.45 6.61 -3.43
CA SER A 67 -11.41 5.65 -3.97
C SER A 67 -11.71 4.53 -2.96
N LEU A 68 -10.66 3.98 -2.32
CA LEU A 68 -10.79 2.96 -1.29
C LEU A 68 -11.48 3.50 -0.04
N ARG A 69 -11.20 4.73 0.38
CA ARG A 69 -11.86 5.36 1.53
C ARG A 69 -13.36 5.59 1.29
N GLY A 70 -13.79 5.68 0.03
CA GLY A 70 -15.20 5.67 -0.35
C GLY A 70 -15.90 4.31 -0.21
N ILE A 71 -15.15 3.22 -0.03
CA ILE A 71 -15.71 1.87 0.14
C ILE A 71 -15.82 1.57 1.64
N PRO A 72 -17.02 1.27 2.18
CA PRO A 72 -17.22 1.04 3.62
C PRO A 72 -16.28 -0.02 4.22
N GLN A 73 -16.00 -1.09 3.47
CA GLN A 73 -15.07 -2.15 3.86
C GLN A 73 -13.63 -1.64 4.09
N TYR A 74 -13.22 -0.61 3.36
CA TYR A 74 -11.87 -0.05 3.36
C TYR A 74 -11.77 1.29 4.08
N ALA A 75 -12.86 1.76 4.70
CA ALA A 75 -12.84 3.02 5.45
C ALA A 75 -11.85 2.98 6.63
N SER A 76 -11.74 1.83 7.31
CA SER A 76 -10.84 1.61 8.45
C SER A 76 -9.58 0.81 8.12
N THR A 77 -9.50 0.21 6.92
CA THR A 77 -8.33 -0.57 6.53
C THR A 77 -7.09 0.32 6.46
N PRO A 78 -5.98 -0.06 7.08
CA PRO A 78 -4.78 0.75 6.99
C PRO A 78 -4.24 0.82 5.56
N ILE A 79 -3.79 2.01 5.17
CA ILE A 79 -3.16 2.23 3.86
C ILE A 79 -1.82 2.93 4.09
N LEU A 80 -0.74 2.29 3.65
CA LEU A 80 0.61 2.84 3.68
C LEU A 80 1.02 3.26 2.28
N MET A 81 1.50 4.50 2.16
CA MET A 81 2.02 5.02 0.92
C MET A 81 3.54 4.79 0.84
N LEU A 82 3.98 4.11 -0.22
CA LEU A 82 5.38 4.03 -0.61
C LEU A 82 5.65 5.22 -1.54
N THR A 83 6.67 6.02 -1.26
CA THR A 83 6.98 7.17 -2.11
C THR A 83 8.49 7.42 -2.14
N THR A 84 9.01 7.96 -3.23
CA THR A 84 10.39 8.47 -3.31
C THR A 84 10.49 9.90 -2.76
N GLU A 85 9.38 10.62 -2.63
CA GLU A 85 9.36 12.01 -2.22
C GLU A 85 8.95 12.15 -0.74
N SER A 86 9.81 12.77 0.05
CA SER A 86 9.57 13.01 1.48
C SER A 86 9.08 14.42 1.80
N SER A 87 8.64 15.18 0.78
CA SER A 87 8.18 16.56 0.94
C SER A 87 7.00 16.65 1.90
N ASP A 88 6.99 17.67 2.76
CA ASP A 88 5.92 17.86 3.74
C ASP A 88 4.56 18.14 3.07
N ALA A 89 4.57 18.74 1.87
CA ALA A 89 3.37 18.90 1.07
C ALA A 89 2.74 17.54 0.69
N MET A 90 3.57 16.57 0.30
CA MET A 90 3.11 15.21 -0.04
C MET A 90 2.60 14.46 1.18
N LYS A 91 3.28 14.61 2.34
CA LYS A 91 2.78 14.03 3.60
C LYS A 91 1.40 14.59 3.97
N MET A 92 1.21 15.90 3.83
CA MET A 92 -0.09 16.52 4.08
C MET A 92 -1.17 16.01 3.13
N GLN A 93 -0.86 15.87 1.84
CA GLN A 93 -1.79 15.34 0.85
C GLN A 93 -2.16 13.87 1.10
N GLY A 94 -1.18 13.02 1.42
CA GLY A 94 -1.42 11.62 1.77
C GLY A 94 -2.28 11.49 3.02
N ARG A 95 -2.00 12.29 4.07
CA ARG A 95 -2.81 12.32 5.29
C ARG A 95 -4.23 12.81 5.02
N ALA A 96 -4.40 13.85 4.19
CA ALA A 96 -5.70 14.37 3.79
C ALA A 96 -6.50 13.37 2.93
N ALA A 97 -5.82 12.55 2.12
CA ALA A 97 -6.44 11.45 1.39
C ALA A 97 -6.89 10.31 2.33
N GLY A 98 -6.30 10.21 3.53
CA GLY A 98 -6.62 9.20 4.52
C GLY A 98 -5.59 8.07 4.62
N ALA A 99 -4.35 8.28 4.19
CA ALA A 99 -3.26 7.34 4.41
C ALA A 99 -2.95 7.22 5.92
N THR A 100 -2.67 6.00 6.37
CA THR A 100 -2.29 5.69 7.76
C THR A 100 -0.82 6.03 8.02
N GLY A 101 0.03 5.92 7.00
CA GLY A 101 1.45 6.23 7.10
C GLY A 101 2.12 6.23 5.74
N TRP A 102 3.42 6.53 5.74
CA TRP A 102 4.25 6.55 4.55
C TRP A 102 5.61 5.91 4.80
N LEU A 103 6.22 5.38 3.75
CA LEU A 103 7.55 4.83 3.77
C LEU A 103 8.33 5.38 2.56
N VAL A 104 9.47 6.00 2.83
CA VAL A 104 10.29 6.65 1.80
C VAL A 104 11.23 5.62 1.16
N LYS A 105 11.27 5.57 -0.17
CA LYS A 105 12.19 4.75 -0.96
C LYS A 105 13.58 5.42 -1.05
N PRO A 106 14.68 4.65 -1.02
CA PRO A 106 14.75 3.21 -0.78
C PRO A 106 14.49 2.87 0.70
N PHE A 107 13.71 1.82 0.95
CA PHE A 107 13.41 1.36 2.30
C PHE A 107 14.00 -0.03 2.56
N ASP A 108 14.39 -0.26 3.82
CA ASP A 108 14.88 -1.55 4.28
C ASP A 108 13.71 -2.56 4.38
N PRO A 109 13.83 -3.78 3.82
CA PRO A 109 12.85 -4.86 3.99
C PRO A 109 12.46 -5.14 5.46
N GLN A 110 13.42 -5.08 6.39
CA GLN A 110 13.16 -5.23 7.84
C GLN A 110 12.24 -4.12 8.33
N LYS A 111 12.53 -2.87 7.95
CA LYS A 111 11.73 -1.70 8.31
C LYS A 111 10.32 -1.77 7.74
N LEU A 112 10.15 -2.31 6.53
CA LEU A 112 8.82 -2.57 5.95
C LEU A 112 8.02 -3.53 6.84
N ILE A 113 8.62 -4.65 7.25
CA ILE A 113 7.97 -5.65 8.12
C ILE A 113 7.58 -5.02 9.47
N GLU A 114 8.45 -4.23 10.07
CA GLU A 114 8.15 -3.54 11.34
C GLU A 114 6.96 -2.59 11.23
N VAL A 115 6.92 -1.77 10.17
CA VAL A 115 5.82 -0.82 9.95
C VAL A 115 4.52 -1.58 9.68
N VAL A 116 4.56 -2.61 8.84
CA VAL A 116 3.40 -3.48 8.57
C VAL A 116 2.88 -4.10 9.85
N ARG A 117 3.76 -4.66 10.70
CA ARG A 117 3.38 -5.26 11.99
C ARG A 117 2.73 -4.25 12.94
N LYS A 118 3.24 -3.03 13.02
CA LYS A 118 2.66 -1.97 13.85
C LYS A 118 1.25 -1.56 13.42
N VAL A 119 0.94 -1.72 12.15
CA VAL A 119 -0.28 -1.19 11.54
C VAL A 119 -1.37 -2.26 11.36
N ILE A 120 -0.98 -3.51 11.07
CA ILE A 120 -1.87 -4.68 11.03
C ILE A 120 -2.17 -5.25 12.43
N GLY A 121 -1.33 -4.91 13.41
CA GLY A 121 -1.30 -5.44 14.78
C GLY A 121 -2.65 -5.45 15.47
#